data_AF-A0A3C0ZBW0-F1
#
_entry.id   AF-A0A3C0ZBW0-F1
#
_cell.length_a   1.000
_cell.length_b   1.000
_cell.length_c   1.000
_cell.angle_alpha   90.00
_cell.angle_beta   90.00
_cell.angle_gamma   90.00
#
_symmetry.space_group_name_H-M   'P 1'
#
loop_
_entity.id
_entity.type
_entity.pdbx_description
1 polymer ?
#
loop_
_entity_poly.entity_id
_entity_poly.type
_entity_poly.pdbx_seq_one_letter_code
_entity_poly.pdbx_strand_id
1 'polypeptide(L)'
;RSFINCNNTANGFGKGGPGKGGILIVKKKFEDVIDIPSDAEFRKGEKAYGTDDSGAFGEGLGWYLYDFDGVIKGGGAENKKHVCYPIESNTLIVRTAQGNYAKIKIQSIYKDLLDPKDWFKDSPTPFFTFQYVLAKAGSSKFVIAN
;
A
#
# COMPACT_ATOMS: atom_id res chain seq x y z
N ARG A 1 6.64 -11.81 4.55
CA ARG A 1 5.43 -10.94 4.69
C ARG A 1 5.91 -9.52 4.91
N SER A 2 5.23 -8.53 4.34
CA SER A 2 5.58 -7.11 4.48
C SER A 2 4.39 -6.32 5.01
N PHE A 3 4.61 -5.56 6.09
CA PHE A 3 3.57 -4.83 6.80
C PHE A 3 3.79 -3.33 6.69
N ILE A 4 2.68 -2.60 6.50
CA ILE A 4 2.64 -1.15 6.62
C ILE A 4 2.31 -0.80 8.08
N ASN A 5 3.18 0.01 8.69
CA ASN A 5 3.07 0.42 10.08
C ASN A 5 2.89 1.95 10.19
N CYS A 6 2.10 2.38 11.16
CA CYS A 6 2.06 3.78 11.58
C CYS A 6 2.79 3.90 12.91
N ASN A 7 3.92 4.62 12.91
CA ASN A 7 4.85 4.74 14.03
C ASN A 7 4.27 5.52 15.23
N ASN A 8 3.26 4.95 15.89
CA ASN A 8 2.65 5.43 17.13
C ASN A 8 2.25 4.20 17.98
N THR A 9 3.20 3.29 18.19
CA THR A 9 3.02 2.01 18.88
C THR A 9 3.74 2.01 20.21
N ALA A 10 3.48 1.02 21.06
CA ALA A 10 4.15 0.93 22.36
C ALA A 10 5.69 0.87 22.28
N ASN A 11 6.23 0.45 21.13
CA ASN A 11 7.67 0.32 20.86
C ASN A 11 8.14 1.25 19.72
N GLY A 12 7.27 2.13 19.23
CA GLY A 12 7.56 3.02 18.10
C GLY A 12 8.07 4.39 18.57
N PHE A 13 8.99 4.99 17.80
CA PHE A 13 9.55 6.33 18.10
C PHE A 13 8.51 7.45 18.17
N GLY A 14 7.31 7.28 17.59
CA GLY A 14 6.24 8.27 17.68
C GLY A 14 5.24 8.05 18.83
N LYS A 15 5.47 7.07 19.71
CA LYS A 15 4.59 6.78 20.85
C LYS A 15 4.37 8.02 21.72
N GLY A 16 3.09 8.36 21.96
CA GLY A 16 2.73 9.47 22.84
C GLY A 16 3.04 10.86 22.26
N GLY A 17 3.57 10.94 21.03
CA GLY A 17 3.76 12.20 20.33
C GLY A 17 2.43 12.82 19.89
N PRO A 18 2.38 14.14 19.67
CA PRO A 18 1.15 14.86 19.30
C PRO A 18 0.72 14.63 17.84
N GLY A 19 1.45 13.80 17.09
CA GLY A 19 1.23 13.57 15.67
C GLY A 19 -0.12 12.91 15.39
N LYS A 20 -0.79 13.40 14.34
CA LYS A 20 -2.11 12.90 13.88
C LYS A 20 -2.00 11.76 12.87
N GLY A 21 -0.85 11.10 12.80
CA GLY A 21 -0.53 10.12 11.78
C GLY A 21 -1.48 8.92 11.77
N GLY A 22 -1.71 8.35 10.60
CA GLY A 22 -2.55 7.17 10.42
C GLY A 22 -2.47 6.63 9.00
N ILE A 23 -2.88 5.37 8.82
CA ILE A 23 -2.82 4.66 7.55
C ILE A 23 -4.15 3.98 7.26
N LEU A 24 -4.61 4.06 6.02
CA LEU A 24 -5.84 3.43 5.54
C LEU A 24 -5.60 2.79 4.18
N ILE A 25 -6.19 1.63 3.92
CA ILE A 25 -6.35 1.09 2.56
C ILE A 25 -7.84 1.11 2.24
N VAL A 26 -8.19 1.69 1.10
CA VAL A 26 -9.56 1.62 0.55
C VAL A 26 -9.57 0.69 -0.65
N LYS A 27 -10.62 -0.15 -0.77
CA LYS A 27 -10.85 -1.05 -1.92
C LYS A 27 -11.42 -0.27 -3.11
N LYS A 28 -10.61 0.66 -3.62
CA LYS A 28 -10.95 1.52 -4.76
C LYS A 28 -9.67 1.84 -5.53
N LYS A 29 -9.76 1.90 -6.87
CA LYS A 29 -8.64 2.32 -7.72
C LYS A 29 -8.23 3.75 -7.39
N PHE A 30 -6.95 4.03 -7.55
CA PHE A 30 -6.32 5.31 -7.19
C PHE A 30 -7.04 6.52 -7.78
N GLU A 31 -7.45 6.41 -9.04
CA GLU A 31 -8.09 7.45 -9.82
C GLU A 31 -9.51 7.74 -9.30
N ASP A 32 -10.19 6.71 -8.76
CA ASP A 32 -11.55 6.86 -8.26
C ASP A 32 -11.60 7.30 -6.78
N VAL A 33 -10.46 7.30 -6.07
CA VAL A 33 -10.38 7.85 -4.70
C VAL A 33 -10.33 9.38 -4.77
N ILE A 34 -11.52 9.97 -4.74
CA ILE A 34 -11.73 11.42 -4.81
C ILE A 34 -11.87 11.98 -3.40
N ASP A 35 -12.79 11.44 -2.60
CA ASP A 35 -13.07 11.94 -1.26
C ASP A 35 -12.05 11.42 -0.25
N ILE A 36 -11.66 12.29 0.69
CA ILE A 36 -10.79 11.94 1.81
C ILE A 36 -11.65 11.24 2.87
N PRO A 37 -11.34 10.00 3.27
CA PRO A 37 -12.13 9.26 4.27
C PRO A 37 -12.09 9.91 5.65
N SER A 38 -12.98 9.46 6.53
CA SER A 38 -13.02 9.95 7.91
C SER A 38 -11.72 9.60 8.65
N ASP A 39 -11.23 10.53 9.46
CA ASP A 39 -10.07 10.32 10.34
C ASP A 39 -10.21 9.08 11.24
N ALA A 40 -11.45 8.70 11.58
CA ALA A 40 -11.74 7.55 12.41
C ALA A 40 -11.43 6.20 11.74
N GLU A 41 -11.32 6.18 10.41
CA GLU A 41 -11.02 4.96 9.64
C GLU A 41 -9.52 4.64 9.60
N PHE A 42 -8.68 5.61 9.91
CA PHE A 42 -7.24 5.46 9.85
C PHE A 42 -6.72 4.61 11.00
N ARG A 43 -6.01 3.54 10.64
CA ARG A 43 -5.33 2.66 11.59
C ARG A 43 -4.01 3.28 12.02
N LYS A 44 -3.73 3.13 13.31
CA LYS A 44 -2.43 3.41 13.91
C LYS A 44 -1.81 2.08 14.30
N GLY A 45 -0.51 2.06 14.58
CA GLY A 45 0.09 0.89 15.18
C GLY A 45 0.98 0.06 14.25
N GLU A 46 1.34 -1.14 14.74
CA GLU A 46 2.06 -2.15 13.97
C GLU A 46 1.06 -3.00 13.19
N LYS A 47 1.49 -3.51 12.03
CA LYS A 47 0.72 -4.40 11.16
C LYS A 47 -0.66 -3.85 10.81
N ALA A 48 -0.76 -2.55 10.53
CA ALA A 48 -2.03 -1.93 10.15
C ALA A 48 -2.63 -2.58 8.89
N TYR A 49 -1.77 -2.89 7.93
CA TYR A 49 -2.08 -3.64 6.71
C TYR A 49 -0.87 -4.49 6.29
N GLY A 50 -1.11 -5.68 5.74
CA GLY A 50 -0.07 -6.65 5.38
C GLY A 50 -0.26 -7.28 4.00
N THR A 51 0.02 -8.58 3.90
CA THR A 51 -0.35 -9.41 2.75
C THR A 51 -1.86 -9.49 2.64
N ASP A 52 -2.40 -9.30 1.44
CA ASP A 52 -3.84 -9.41 1.21
C ASP A 52 -4.30 -10.87 1.15
N ASP A 53 -5.55 -11.12 1.56
CA ASP A 53 -6.20 -12.43 1.50
C ASP A 53 -6.35 -13.00 0.08
N SER A 54 -6.22 -12.17 -0.96
CA SER A 54 -6.15 -12.65 -2.34
C SER A 54 -4.85 -13.38 -2.70
N GLY A 55 -3.84 -13.37 -1.82
CA GLY A 55 -2.56 -14.05 -1.99
C GLY A 55 -2.28 -15.12 -0.94
N ALA A 56 -1.13 -15.80 -1.11
CA ALA A 56 -0.65 -16.76 -0.13
C ALA A 56 -0.26 -16.07 1.18
N PHE A 57 -0.61 -16.68 2.31
CA PHE A 57 -0.35 -16.17 3.66
C PHE A 57 -0.95 -14.77 3.91
N GLY A 58 -2.20 -14.58 3.48
CA GLY A 58 -3.01 -13.40 3.74
C GLY A 58 -3.20 -13.10 5.24
N GLU A 59 -3.31 -11.82 5.55
CA GLU A 59 -3.47 -11.28 6.91
C GLU A 59 -4.63 -10.25 6.93
N GLY A 60 -5.67 -10.47 6.12
CA GLY A 60 -6.78 -9.55 5.91
C GLY A 60 -6.65 -8.69 4.66
N LEU A 61 -7.28 -7.52 4.68
CA LEU A 61 -7.07 -6.49 3.65
C LEU A 61 -5.59 -6.08 3.62
N GLY A 62 -4.98 -6.14 2.44
CA GLY A 62 -3.56 -5.88 2.25
C GLY A 62 -3.24 -4.94 1.10
N TRP A 63 -1.95 -4.61 0.97
CA TRP A 63 -1.44 -3.74 -0.08
C TRP A 63 -0.86 -4.51 -1.28
N TYR A 64 -0.59 -5.79 -1.09
CA TYR A 64 -0.04 -6.66 -2.12
C TYR A 64 -0.58 -8.09 -2.01
N LEU A 65 -0.63 -8.74 -3.16
CA LEU A 65 -0.87 -10.17 -3.32
C LEU A 65 0.48 -10.88 -3.42
N TYR A 66 0.64 -11.98 -2.69
CA TYR A 66 1.82 -12.84 -2.82
C TYR A 66 1.48 -14.11 -3.60
N ASP A 67 2.05 -14.26 -4.78
CA ASP A 67 1.84 -15.42 -5.64
C ASP A 67 2.92 -16.47 -5.38
N PHE A 68 2.76 -17.22 -4.28
CA PHE A 68 3.76 -18.17 -3.81
C PHE A 68 4.06 -19.27 -4.85
N ASP A 69 3.02 -19.94 -5.35
CA ASP A 69 3.14 -21.03 -6.33
C ASP A 69 3.18 -20.54 -7.79
N GLY A 70 3.03 -19.23 -8.02
CA GLY A 70 3.03 -18.64 -9.35
C GLY A 70 1.74 -18.90 -10.14
N VAL A 71 0.67 -19.38 -9.50
CA VAL A 71 -0.58 -19.79 -10.16
C VAL A 71 -1.66 -18.70 -10.16
N ILE A 72 -1.51 -17.65 -9.35
CA ILE A 72 -2.55 -16.61 -9.20
C ILE A 72 -2.46 -15.56 -10.31
N LYS A 73 -1.25 -15.10 -10.61
CA LYS A 73 -0.92 -14.12 -11.66
C LYS A 73 0.14 -14.66 -12.62
N GLY A 74 0.97 -15.59 -12.17
CA GLY A 74 2.08 -16.15 -12.93
C GLY A 74 1.75 -17.24 -13.94
N GLY A 75 0.49 -17.71 -14.01
CA GLY A 75 0.07 -18.75 -14.95
C GLY A 75 0.71 -20.14 -14.72
N GLY A 76 1.31 -20.38 -13.55
CA GLY A 76 2.00 -21.61 -13.18
C GLY A 76 3.46 -21.71 -13.64
N ALA A 77 4.02 -20.64 -14.23
CA ALA A 77 5.41 -20.65 -14.68
C ALA A 77 6.40 -20.66 -13.50
N GLU A 78 7.45 -21.49 -13.59
CA GLU A 78 8.44 -21.68 -12.52
C GLU A 78 9.18 -20.38 -12.13
N ASN A 79 9.43 -19.49 -13.09
CA ASN A 79 10.04 -18.19 -12.85
C ASN A 79 9.06 -17.14 -12.28
N LYS A 80 7.76 -17.44 -12.22
CA LYS A 80 6.71 -16.58 -11.66
C LYS A 80 6.31 -16.94 -10.22
N LYS A 81 6.92 -17.97 -9.64
CA LYS A 81 6.78 -18.26 -8.21
C LYS A 81 7.30 -17.13 -7.33
N HIS A 82 6.78 -17.00 -6.12
CA HIS A 82 7.20 -15.98 -5.14
C HIS A 82 7.13 -14.52 -5.63
N VAL A 83 6.37 -14.21 -6.68
CA VAL A 83 6.22 -12.84 -7.17
C VAL A 83 5.17 -12.11 -6.31
N CYS A 84 5.48 -10.87 -5.91
CA CYS A 84 4.58 -10.02 -5.14
C CYS A 84 3.99 -8.94 -6.06
N TYR A 85 2.66 -8.77 -6.02
CA TYR A 85 1.94 -7.83 -6.86
C TYR A 85 1.24 -6.78 -5.99
N PRO A 86 1.63 -5.49 -6.06
CA PRO A 86 0.80 -4.41 -5.52
C PRO A 86 -0.62 -4.48 -6.09
N ILE A 87 -1.63 -4.30 -5.23
CA ILE A 87 -3.03 -4.47 -5.65
C ILE A 87 -3.56 -3.15 -6.22
N GLU A 88 -3.77 -3.11 -7.55
CA GLU A 88 -4.24 -1.91 -8.24
C GLU A 88 -5.64 -1.43 -7.81
N SER A 89 -6.49 -2.35 -7.34
CA SER A 89 -7.82 -2.04 -6.82
C SER A 89 -7.82 -1.54 -5.38
N ASN A 90 -6.64 -1.42 -4.75
CA ASN A 90 -6.47 -0.96 -3.38
C ASN A 90 -5.62 0.31 -3.37
N THR A 91 -6.14 1.39 -2.79
CA THR A 91 -5.40 2.65 -2.65
C THR A 91 -4.97 2.85 -1.22
N LEU A 92 -3.68 3.08 -1.01
CA LEU A 92 -3.10 3.45 0.27
C LEU A 92 -3.34 4.94 0.52
N ILE A 93 -3.82 5.29 1.71
CA ILE A 93 -3.96 6.67 2.16
C ILE A 93 -3.16 6.84 3.45
N VAL A 94 -2.25 7.80 3.44
CA VAL A 94 -1.44 8.19 4.58
C VAL A 94 -1.92 9.53 5.09
N ARG A 95 -2.28 9.58 6.38
CA ARG A 95 -2.42 10.83 7.12
C ARG A 95 -1.09 11.14 7.79
N THR A 96 -0.54 12.32 7.54
CA THR A 96 0.75 12.75 8.10
C THR A 96 0.61 13.22 9.54
N ALA A 97 1.74 13.42 10.23
CA ALA A 97 1.75 13.93 11.61
C ALA A 97 1.04 15.30 11.77
N GLN A 98 1.08 16.14 10.73
CA GLN A 98 0.41 17.45 10.71
C GLN A 98 -1.07 17.36 10.27
N GLY A 99 -1.55 16.17 9.90
CA GLY A 99 -2.92 15.95 9.44
C GLY A 99 -3.15 16.24 7.96
N ASN A 100 -2.10 16.42 7.16
CA ASN A 100 -2.20 16.38 5.70
C ASN A 100 -2.42 14.94 5.22
N TYR A 101 -2.81 14.76 3.97
CA TYR A 101 -3.07 13.45 3.38
C TYR A 101 -2.25 13.23 2.12
N ALA A 102 -1.90 11.96 1.89
CA ALA A 102 -1.43 11.49 0.59
C ALA A 102 -2.21 10.24 0.22
N LYS A 103 -2.79 10.18 -0.97
CA LYS A 103 -3.15 8.89 -1.57
C LYS A 103 -1.98 8.38 -2.40
N ILE A 104 -1.73 7.08 -2.38
CA ILE A 104 -0.57 6.42 -2.97
C ILE A 104 -1.02 5.17 -3.73
N LYS A 105 -0.51 5.03 -4.95
CA LYS A 105 -0.58 3.81 -5.77
C LYS A 105 0.84 3.27 -5.92
N ILE A 106 1.12 2.13 -5.31
CA ILE A 106 2.37 1.40 -5.54
C ILE A 106 2.24 0.71 -6.89
N GLN A 107 3.12 1.03 -7.83
CA GLN A 107 3.12 0.50 -9.18
C GLN A 107 4.03 -0.73 -9.30
N SER A 108 5.17 -0.72 -8.62
CA SER A 108 6.13 -1.82 -8.64
C SER A 108 6.97 -1.86 -7.36
N ILE A 109 7.50 -3.04 -7.05
CA ILE A 109 8.53 -3.27 -6.03
C ILE A 109 9.84 -3.82 -6.62
N TYR A 110 9.97 -3.80 -7.95
CA TYR A 110 11.08 -4.39 -8.70
C TYR A 110 11.87 -3.31 -9.41
N LYS A 111 13.19 -3.42 -9.38
CA LYS A 111 14.09 -2.41 -9.95
C LYS A 111 13.87 -2.29 -11.46
N ASP A 112 13.57 -1.08 -11.92
CA ASP A 112 13.44 -0.74 -13.35
C ASP A 112 12.36 -1.54 -14.12
N LEU A 113 11.39 -2.14 -13.42
CA LEU A 113 10.35 -2.99 -14.01
C LEU A 113 8.95 -2.52 -13.59
N LEU A 114 8.17 -1.99 -14.54
CA LEU A 114 6.80 -1.53 -14.28
C LEU A 114 5.71 -2.51 -14.73
N ASP A 115 5.98 -3.33 -15.75
CA ASP A 115 5.00 -4.27 -16.30
C ASP A 115 5.06 -5.61 -15.53
N PRO A 116 3.96 -6.07 -14.91
CA PRO A 116 3.91 -7.34 -14.20
C PRO A 116 4.31 -8.56 -15.02
N LYS A 117 4.24 -8.49 -16.35
CA LYS A 117 4.70 -9.57 -17.23
C LYS A 117 6.22 -9.82 -17.11
N ASP A 118 6.98 -8.80 -16.71
CA ASP A 118 8.44 -8.86 -16.61
C ASP A 118 8.93 -9.09 -15.17
N TRP A 119 8.01 -9.28 -14.21
CA TRP A 119 8.37 -9.58 -12.81
C TRP A 119 8.61 -11.07 -12.60
N PHE A 120 9.76 -11.43 -12.06
CA PHE A 120 10.17 -12.82 -11.82
C PHE A 120 10.64 -13.01 -10.37
N LYS A 121 10.78 -14.27 -9.97
CA LYS A 121 11.20 -14.66 -8.62
C LYS A 121 12.58 -14.10 -8.21
N ASP A 122 13.42 -13.81 -9.20
CA ASP A 122 14.78 -13.30 -9.07
C ASP A 122 14.94 -11.83 -9.51
N SER A 123 13.85 -11.16 -9.89
CA SER A 123 13.86 -9.72 -10.17
C SER A 123 14.36 -8.94 -8.95
N PRO A 124 15.31 -7.99 -9.10
CA PRO A 124 15.86 -7.25 -7.95
C PRO A 124 14.79 -6.50 -7.16
N THR A 125 14.72 -6.74 -5.85
CA THR A 125 13.65 -6.25 -4.96
C THR A 125 14.17 -6.08 -3.52
N PRO A 126 13.67 -5.12 -2.70
CA PRO A 126 12.61 -4.16 -3.01
C PRO A 126 13.10 -2.82 -3.59
N PHE A 127 12.43 -2.36 -4.66
CA PHE A 127 12.55 -1.02 -5.25
C PHE A 127 11.16 -0.47 -5.54
N PHE A 128 10.70 0.48 -4.73
CA PHE A 128 9.33 0.99 -4.85
C PHE A 128 9.22 2.06 -5.93
N THR A 129 8.36 1.82 -6.93
CA THR A 129 7.85 2.85 -7.82
C THR A 129 6.39 3.12 -7.47
N PHE A 130 6.02 4.38 -7.29
CA PHE A 130 4.67 4.76 -6.89
C PHE A 130 4.29 6.14 -7.41
N GLN A 131 2.99 6.37 -7.53
CA GLN A 131 2.39 7.67 -7.78
C GLN A 131 1.64 8.13 -6.53
N TYR A 132 1.52 9.44 -6.35
CA TYR A 132 0.82 10.01 -5.21
C TYR A 132 0.13 11.33 -5.54
N VAL A 133 -0.88 11.67 -4.74
CA VAL A 133 -1.54 12.99 -4.73
C VAL A 133 -1.59 13.48 -3.29
N LEU A 134 -1.20 14.73 -3.08
CA LEU A 134 -1.22 15.38 -1.77
C LEU A 134 -2.50 16.20 -1.57
N ALA A 135 -2.98 16.23 -0.34
CA ALA A 135 -4.04 17.14 0.10
C ALA A 135 -3.67 17.74 1.46
N LYS A 136 -3.96 19.03 1.64
CA LYS A 136 -3.69 19.72 2.91
C LYS A 136 -4.72 19.32 3.97
N ALA A 137 -4.35 19.42 5.24
CA ALA A 137 -5.28 19.31 6.35
C ALA A 137 -6.49 20.23 6.13
N GLY A 138 -7.70 19.71 6.39
CA GLY A 138 -8.96 20.41 6.14
C GLY A 138 -9.51 20.28 4.71
N SER A 139 -8.77 19.68 3.77
CA SER A 139 -9.34 19.30 2.47
C SER A 139 -10.35 18.16 2.65
N SER A 140 -11.38 18.11 1.80
CA SER A 140 -12.33 16.98 1.73
C SER A 140 -12.07 16.07 0.54
N LYS A 141 -11.22 16.49 -0.41
CA LYS A 141 -10.96 15.76 -1.66
C LYS A 141 -9.48 15.76 -2.05
N PHE A 142 -9.06 14.71 -2.73
CA PHE A 142 -7.84 14.68 -3.52
C PHE A 142 -8.10 15.32 -4.89
N VAL A 143 -7.43 16.42 -5.17
CA VAL A 143 -7.51 17.10 -6.47
C VAL A 143 -6.34 16.66 -7.33
N ILE A 144 -6.62 16.12 -8.51
CA ILE A 144 -5.63 15.91 -9.56
C ILE A 144 -5.77 17.11 -10.50
N ALA A 145 -4.79 18.01 -10.48
CA ALA A 145 -4.74 19.08 -11.46
C ALA A 145 -4.28 18.48 -12.80
N ASN A 146 -5.05 18.71 -13.86
CA ASN A 146 -4.67 18.39 -15.24
C ASN A 146 -3.70 19.42 -15.79
#